data_AF-W7TE39-F1
#
_entry.id   AF-W7TE39-F1
#
_cell.length_a   1.000
_cell.length_b   1.000
_cell.length_c   1.000
_cell.angle_alpha   90.00
_cell.angle_beta   90.00
_cell.angle_gamma   90.00
#
_symmetry.space_group_name_H-M   'P 1'
#
loop_
_entity.id
_entity.type
_entity.pdbx_description
1 polymer ?
#
loop_
_entity_poly.entity_id
_entity_poly.type
_entity_poly.pdbx_seq_one_letter_code
_entity_poly.pdbx_strand_id
1 'polypeptide(L)'
;MNPEDRRGRREKVTQVLILGSGMDTRAWRLPLPDVTVIEVDVPAVVRAKEEVLKRLQEKEGQLPPPSPSSSPPEISPPSSLTQLTVKARIVIPANFTATTPPSLPSSPSSWVQAVRAGLPAPEKPLVILLEGLLMYLPEDAVKEVLTQAGRMGEAPGSVIGISLVDRESVKMGMRRRRGPGFF
;
A
#
# COMPACT_ATOMS: atom_id res chain seq x y z
N MET A 1 28.71 -27.62 -11.15
CA MET A 1 27.52 -26.91 -10.63
C MET A 1 27.71 -25.43 -10.92
N ASN A 2 26.85 -24.82 -11.73
CA ASN A 2 26.99 -23.44 -12.20
C ASN A 2 26.66 -22.47 -11.04
N PRO A 3 27.47 -21.42 -10.75
CA PRO A 3 27.15 -20.42 -9.72
C PRO A 3 25.79 -19.72 -9.90
N GLU A 4 25.25 -19.70 -11.14
CA GLU A 4 23.91 -19.19 -11.46
C GLU A 4 22.77 -20.09 -10.90
N ASP A 5 22.98 -21.39 -10.74
CA ASP A 5 21.96 -22.34 -10.23
C ASP A 5 21.71 -22.22 -8.72
N ARG A 6 22.57 -21.51 -7.98
CA ARG A 6 22.40 -21.27 -6.53
C ARG A 6 21.39 -20.16 -6.22
N ARG A 7 20.98 -19.38 -7.22
CA ARG A 7 19.95 -18.37 -7.06
C ARG A 7 18.59 -19.04 -7.30
N GLY A 8 18.13 -19.80 -6.31
CA GLY A 8 16.83 -20.49 -6.34
C GLY A 8 15.77 -19.58 -6.96
N ARG A 9 15.05 -20.09 -7.97
CA ARG A 9 14.06 -19.36 -8.75
C ARG A 9 13.11 -18.64 -7.79
N ARG A 10 13.26 -17.31 -7.64
CA ARG A 10 12.39 -16.52 -6.77
C ARG A 10 10.97 -16.69 -7.28
N GLU A 11 10.09 -17.19 -6.40
CA GLU A 11 8.68 -17.34 -6.74
C GLU A 11 8.09 -15.96 -7.07
N LYS A 12 7.24 -15.92 -8.10
CA LYS A 12 6.67 -14.65 -8.60
C LYS A 12 5.70 -14.10 -7.56
N VAL A 13 5.93 -12.86 -7.11
CA VAL A 13 4.99 -12.13 -6.26
C VAL A 13 3.73 -11.81 -7.07
N THR A 14 2.58 -12.16 -6.52
CA THR A 14 1.25 -11.88 -7.11
C THR A 14 0.35 -11.09 -6.16
N GLN A 15 0.86 -10.67 -5.00
CA GLN A 15 0.08 -10.02 -3.95
C GLN A 15 0.89 -8.92 -3.27
N VAL A 16 0.28 -7.75 -3.13
CA VAL A 16 0.86 -6.59 -2.45
C VAL A 16 -0.12 -6.12 -1.39
N LEU A 17 0.30 -6.05 -0.14
CA LEU A 17 -0.43 -5.50 0.99
C LEU A 17 0.10 -4.10 1.31
N ILE A 18 -0.77 -3.11 1.37
CA ILE A 18 -0.43 -1.73 1.72
C ILE A 18 -1.16 -1.37 3.02
N LEU A 19 -0.42 -1.26 4.12
CA LEU A 19 -0.94 -0.88 5.43
C LEU A 19 -0.81 0.64 5.60
N GLY A 20 -1.92 1.31 5.91
CA GLY A 20 -1.97 2.77 5.92
C GLY A 20 -1.96 3.33 4.49
N SER A 21 -2.79 2.75 3.62
CA SER A 21 -2.81 3.04 2.19
C SER A 21 -3.09 4.50 1.81
N GLY A 22 -3.69 5.32 2.68
CA GLY A 22 -3.91 6.74 2.45
C GLY A 22 -4.57 7.03 1.10
N MET A 23 -3.94 7.92 0.33
CA MET A 23 -4.30 8.27 -1.05
C MET A 23 -3.45 7.53 -2.10
N ASP A 24 -2.87 6.38 -1.76
CA ASP A 24 -2.02 5.62 -2.67
C ASP A 24 -2.79 5.14 -3.92
N THR A 25 -2.31 5.51 -5.11
CA THR A 25 -2.93 5.10 -6.39
C THR A 25 -2.10 4.07 -7.16
N ARG A 26 -1.19 3.34 -6.51
CA ARG A 26 -0.36 2.28 -7.14
C ARG A 26 -1.19 1.27 -7.94
N ALA A 27 -2.37 0.87 -7.45
CA ALA A 27 -3.26 -0.07 -8.14
C ALA A 27 -3.82 0.44 -9.49
N TRP A 28 -3.75 1.74 -9.76
CA TRP A 28 -4.23 2.37 -11.00
C TRP A 28 -3.11 2.86 -11.91
N ARG A 29 -1.87 2.94 -11.40
CA ARG A 29 -0.75 3.54 -12.15
C ARG A 29 0.42 2.60 -12.40
N LEU A 30 0.58 1.54 -11.59
CA LEU A 30 1.67 0.59 -11.78
C LEU A 30 1.20 -0.58 -12.67
N PRO A 31 1.85 -0.85 -13.82
CA PRO A 31 1.42 -1.88 -14.76
C PRO A 31 1.79 -3.28 -14.25
N LEU A 32 1.02 -3.78 -13.29
CA LEU A 32 1.25 -5.06 -12.60
C LEU A 32 0.03 -5.98 -12.78
N PRO A 33 -0.28 -6.43 -14.01
CA PRO A 33 -1.55 -7.09 -14.35
C PRO A 33 -1.78 -8.44 -13.66
N ASP A 34 -0.74 -9.05 -13.10
CA ASP A 34 -0.80 -10.33 -12.37
C ASP A 34 -0.92 -10.15 -10.84
N VAL A 35 -0.88 -8.91 -10.36
CA VAL A 35 -0.83 -8.59 -8.93
C VAL A 35 -2.20 -8.22 -8.40
N THR A 36 -2.60 -8.81 -7.27
CA THR A 36 -3.69 -8.29 -6.44
C THR A 36 -3.13 -7.31 -5.42
N VAL A 37 -3.66 -6.09 -5.38
CA VAL A 37 -3.32 -5.08 -4.37
C VAL A 37 -4.38 -5.09 -3.27
N ILE A 38 -3.95 -5.28 -2.03
CA ILE A 38 -4.78 -5.22 -0.82
C ILE A 38 -4.42 -3.93 -0.09
N GLU A 39 -5.39 -3.05 0.08
CA GLU A 39 -5.24 -1.79 0.79
C GLU A 39 -5.96 -1.84 2.12
N VAL A 40 -5.26 -1.46 3.18
CA VAL A 40 -5.81 -1.38 4.54
C VAL A 40 -5.66 0.04 5.04
N ASP A 41 -6.76 0.64 5.49
CA ASP A 41 -6.73 1.94 6.16
C ASP A 41 -7.95 2.13 7.07
N VAL A 42 -7.93 3.16 7.90
CA VAL A 42 -9.05 3.52 8.75
C VAL A 42 -10.28 3.85 7.90
N PRO A 43 -11.51 3.50 8.35
CA PRO A 43 -12.71 3.65 7.53
C PRO A 43 -12.94 5.07 6.96
N ALA A 44 -12.54 6.11 7.70
CA ALA A 44 -12.69 7.50 7.24
C ALA A 44 -11.78 7.83 6.04
N VAL A 45 -10.54 7.34 6.03
CA VAL A 45 -9.58 7.56 4.93
C VAL A 45 -10.01 6.77 3.70
N VAL A 46 -10.42 5.51 3.90
CA VAL A 46 -10.99 4.69 2.81
C VAL A 46 -12.16 5.41 2.14
N ARG A 47 -13.15 5.88 2.91
CA ARG A 47 -14.30 6.61 2.34
C ARG A 47 -13.86 7.85 1.56
N ALA A 48 -12.98 8.67 2.12
CA ALA A 48 -12.50 9.88 1.46
C ALA A 48 -11.81 9.56 0.12
N LYS A 49 -10.99 8.51 0.07
CA LYS A 49 -10.34 8.08 -1.17
C LYS A 49 -11.33 7.56 -2.19
N GLU A 50 -12.25 6.68 -1.80
CA GLU A 50 -13.27 6.14 -2.71
C GLU A 50 -14.17 7.25 -3.28
N GLU A 51 -14.52 8.26 -2.49
CA GLU A 51 -15.29 9.43 -2.97
C GLU A 51 -14.52 10.22 -4.04
N VAL A 52 -13.22 10.44 -3.83
CA VAL A 52 -12.37 11.14 -4.81
C VAL A 52 -12.25 10.33 -6.09
N LEU A 53 -11.98 9.02 -5.98
CA LEU A 53 -11.85 8.13 -7.14
C LEU A 53 -13.15 8.07 -7.95
N LYS A 54 -14.29 7.95 -7.27
CA LYS A 54 -15.62 7.96 -7.91
C LYS A 54 -15.83 9.23 -8.73
N ARG A 55 -15.52 10.41 -8.16
CA ARG A 55 -15.65 11.69 -8.87
C ARG A 55 -14.73 11.78 -10.10
N LEU A 56 -13.51 11.27 -10.00
CA LEU A 56 -12.57 11.26 -11.12
C LEU A 56 -13.06 10.33 -12.24
N GLN A 57 -13.59 9.16 -11.88
CA GLN A 57 -14.17 8.21 -12.83
C GLN A 57 -15.40 8.76 -13.54
N GLU A 58 -16.30 9.40 -12.80
CA GLU A 58 -17.48 10.07 -13.36
C GLU A 58 -17.09 11.18 -14.33
N LYS A 59 -16.06 11.98 -13.99
CA LYS A 59 -15.58 13.08 -14.83
C LYS A 59 -14.97 12.57 -16.14
N GLU A 60 -14.20 11.49 -16.10
CA GLU A 60 -13.63 10.91 -17.31
C GLU A 60 -14.68 10.21 -18.19
N GLY A 61 -15.68 9.55 -17.61
CA GLY A 61 -16.80 8.99 -18.37
C GLY A 61 -17.66 10.05 -19.09
N GLN A 62 -17.54 11.32 -18.69
CA GLN A 62 -18.21 12.47 -19.33
C GLN A 62 -17.35 13.13 -20.42
N LEU A 63 -16.05 12.80 -20.54
CA LEU A 63 -15.21 13.36 -21.59
C LEU A 63 -15.60 12.76 -22.95
N PRO A 64 -15.65 13.57 -24.02
CA PRO A 64 -15.84 13.04 -25.36
C PRO A 64 -14.69 12.05 -25.68
N PRO A 65 -14.95 11.00 -26.48
CA PRO A 65 -13.91 10.06 -26.86
C PRO A 65 -12.73 10.82 -27.49
N PRO A 66 -11.48 10.42 -27.19
CA PRO A 66 -10.32 11.10 -27.74
C PRO A 66 -10.41 11.06 -29.26
N SER A 67 -10.13 12.20 -29.91
CA SER A 67 -9.99 12.23 -31.36
C SER A 67 -8.88 11.25 -31.76
N PRO A 68 -9.06 10.47 -32.85
CA PRO A 68 -8.03 9.54 -33.29
C PRO A 68 -6.73 10.31 -33.54
N SER A 69 -5.69 9.99 -32.77
CA SER A 69 -4.36 10.57 -32.95
C SER A 69 -3.71 9.96 -34.19
N SER A 70 -3.19 10.81 -35.08
CA SER A 70 -2.35 10.41 -36.22
C SER A 70 -0.89 10.14 -35.84
N SER A 71 -0.54 10.29 -34.56
CA SER A 71 0.83 10.09 -34.06
C SER A 71 1.02 8.65 -33.55
N PRO A 72 2.23 8.08 -33.68
CA PRO A 72 2.55 6.77 -33.12
C PRO A 72 2.22 6.70 -31.62
N PRO A 73 1.88 5.53 -31.07
CA PRO A 73 1.62 5.40 -29.64
C PRO A 73 2.91 5.71 -28.87
N GLU A 74 2.97 6.90 -28.29
CA GLU A 74 3.99 7.28 -27.31
C GLU A 74 3.78 6.42 -26.07
N ILE A 75 4.84 5.82 -25.51
CA ILE A 75 4.79 5.03 -24.27
C ILE A 75 4.56 6.00 -23.11
N SER A 76 3.32 6.46 -22.97
CA SER A 76 2.87 7.27 -21.85
C SER A 76 2.36 6.34 -20.76
N PRO A 77 2.61 6.64 -19.46
CA PRO A 77 1.92 5.95 -18.39
C PRO A 77 0.39 6.08 -18.60
N PRO A 78 -0.41 5.09 -18.20
CA PRO A 78 -1.87 5.16 -18.34
C PRO A 78 -2.35 6.48 -17.73
N SER A 79 -2.95 7.32 -18.57
CA SER A 79 -3.32 8.70 -18.24
C SER A 79 -4.64 8.78 -17.47
N SER A 80 -5.19 7.64 -17.05
CA SER A 80 -6.54 7.52 -16.52
C SER A 80 -6.53 6.67 -15.25
N LEU A 81 -7.10 7.23 -14.18
CA LEU A 81 -7.37 6.49 -12.93
C LEU A 81 -8.69 5.72 -13.01
N THR A 82 -9.27 5.52 -14.20
CA THR A 82 -10.55 4.80 -14.33
C THR A 82 -10.41 3.30 -14.34
N GLN A 83 -9.30 2.78 -14.83
CA GLN A 83 -9.07 1.34 -14.95
C GLN A 83 -7.91 0.90 -14.04
N LEU A 84 -8.08 -0.25 -13.39
CA LEU A 84 -6.99 -0.88 -12.65
C LEU A 84 -5.90 -1.35 -13.62
N THR A 85 -4.66 -1.06 -13.27
CA THR A 85 -3.46 -1.58 -13.94
C THR A 85 -2.94 -2.85 -13.28
N VAL A 86 -3.67 -3.33 -12.28
CA VAL A 86 -3.42 -4.53 -11.48
C VAL A 86 -4.52 -5.56 -11.70
N LYS A 87 -4.28 -6.83 -11.33
CA LYS A 87 -5.26 -7.92 -11.47
C LYS A 87 -6.56 -7.62 -10.74
N ALA A 88 -6.43 -7.19 -9.49
CA ALA A 88 -7.54 -6.89 -8.61
C ALA A 88 -7.10 -5.90 -7.52
N ARG A 89 -8.06 -5.15 -7.01
CA ARG A 89 -7.91 -4.28 -5.86
C ARG A 89 -8.89 -4.70 -4.77
N ILE A 90 -8.39 -4.94 -3.57
CA ILE A 90 -9.17 -5.29 -2.38
C ILE A 90 -8.96 -4.18 -1.36
N VAL A 91 -10.06 -3.64 -0.81
CA VAL A 91 -10.02 -2.53 0.14
C VAL A 91 -10.60 -2.98 1.46
N ILE A 92 -9.85 -2.79 2.53
CA ILE A 92 -10.16 -3.27 3.87
C ILE A 92 -10.18 -2.08 4.83
N PRO A 93 -11.37 -1.58 5.21
CA PRO A 93 -11.48 -0.55 6.22
C PRO A 93 -11.24 -1.14 7.62
N ALA A 94 -10.12 -0.82 8.27
CA ALA A 94 -9.75 -1.33 9.58
C ALA A 94 -8.85 -0.36 10.36
N ASN A 95 -8.87 -0.46 11.70
CA ASN A 95 -8.02 0.35 12.58
C ASN A 95 -6.75 -0.42 12.99
N PHE A 96 -5.64 0.30 13.09
CA PHE A 96 -4.34 -0.26 13.51
C PHE A 96 -4.09 -0.14 15.02
N THR A 97 -4.78 0.79 15.69
CA THR A 97 -4.77 0.91 17.15
C THR A 97 -5.91 0.06 17.71
N ALA A 98 -5.58 -0.99 18.46
CA ALA A 98 -6.60 -1.72 19.21
C ALA A 98 -7.23 -0.77 20.24
N THR A 99 -8.49 -0.39 20.07
CA THR A 99 -9.24 0.38 21.08
C THR A 99 -9.66 -0.47 22.28
N THR A 100 -9.14 -1.69 22.39
CA THR A 100 -9.52 -2.63 23.44
C THR A 100 -8.47 -2.56 24.57
N PRO A 101 -8.87 -2.35 25.85
CA PRO A 101 -7.99 -2.66 26.97
C PRO A 101 -7.49 -4.11 26.84
N PRO A 102 -6.36 -4.49 27.46
CA PRO A 102 -5.70 -5.78 27.21
C PRO A 102 -6.60 -6.95 27.62
N SER A 103 -7.43 -7.42 26.70
CA SER A 103 -8.23 -8.63 26.84
C SER A 103 -7.59 -9.71 25.99
N LEU A 104 -6.93 -10.65 26.67
CA LEU A 104 -6.27 -11.87 26.20
C LEU A 104 -5.22 -11.69 25.07
N PRO A 105 -3.93 -11.98 25.33
CA PRO A 105 -2.81 -11.72 24.41
C PRO A 105 -2.74 -12.60 23.14
N SER A 106 -3.86 -13.15 22.66
CA SER A 106 -3.86 -14.18 21.60
C SER A 106 -4.83 -13.95 20.45
N SER A 107 -5.74 -12.96 20.51
CA SER A 107 -6.66 -12.70 19.39
C SER A 107 -6.00 -11.79 18.36
N PRO A 108 -5.93 -12.18 17.06
CA PRO A 108 -5.41 -11.32 16.01
C PRO A 108 -6.22 -10.04 15.91
N SER A 109 -5.56 -8.92 15.64
CA SER A 109 -6.23 -7.63 15.43
C SER A 109 -7.30 -7.73 14.33
N SER A 110 -8.30 -6.85 14.38
CA SER A 110 -9.40 -6.85 13.41
C SER A 110 -8.91 -6.70 11.96
N TRP A 111 -7.84 -5.93 11.74
CA TRP A 111 -7.25 -5.78 10.42
C TRP A 111 -6.56 -7.08 9.94
N VAL A 112 -5.88 -7.83 10.81
CA VAL A 112 -5.23 -9.10 10.44
C VAL A 112 -6.28 -10.13 10.01
N GLN A 113 -7.38 -10.23 10.75
CA GLN A 113 -8.48 -11.13 10.41
C GLN A 113 -9.08 -10.78 9.05
N ALA A 114 -9.34 -9.48 8.82
CA ALA A 114 -9.90 -9.01 7.57
C ALA A 114 -8.96 -9.24 6.38
N VAL A 115 -7.65 -8.99 6.54
CA VAL A 115 -6.68 -9.25 5.46
C VAL A 115 -6.56 -10.74 5.17
N ARG A 116 -6.53 -11.60 6.19
CA ARG A 116 -6.50 -13.07 5.98
C ARG A 116 -7.73 -13.57 5.22
N ALA A 117 -8.90 -13.01 5.49
CA ALA A 117 -10.12 -13.35 4.74
C ALA A 117 -10.08 -12.86 3.28
N GLY A 118 -9.35 -11.77 2.99
CA GLY A 118 -9.23 -11.18 1.66
C GLY A 118 -8.00 -11.61 0.85
N LEU A 119 -7.02 -12.30 1.44
CA LEU A 119 -5.79 -12.73 0.80
C LEU A 119 -6.07 -13.88 -0.20
N PRO A 120 -5.81 -13.70 -1.51
CA PRO A 120 -6.16 -14.73 -2.49
C PRO A 120 -5.36 -16.04 -2.41
N ALA A 121 -4.17 -16.01 -1.81
CA ALA A 121 -3.22 -17.13 -1.77
C ALA A 121 -2.22 -16.90 -0.61
N PRO A 122 -2.64 -17.13 0.65
CA PRO A 122 -1.84 -16.81 1.84
C PRO A 122 -0.52 -17.60 1.94
N GLU A 123 -0.38 -18.69 1.19
CA GLU A 123 0.84 -19.50 1.09
C GLU A 123 1.87 -18.95 0.10
N LYS A 124 1.51 -17.92 -0.68
CA LYS A 124 2.40 -17.31 -1.70
C LYS A 124 3.20 -16.12 -1.14
N PRO A 125 4.33 -15.77 -1.78
CA PRO A 125 5.11 -14.60 -1.38
C PRO A 125 4.27 -13.31 -1.36
N LEU A 126 4.37 -12.58 -0.26
CA LEU A 126 3.64 -11.33 -0.03
C LEU A 126 4.61 -10.14 0.05
N VAL A 127 4.34 -9.08 -0.71
CA VAL A 127 5.01 -7.79 -0.51
C VAL A 127 4.15 -6.95 0.42
N ILE A 128 4.70 -6.52 1.55
CA ILE A 128 4.01 -5.68 2.54
C ILE A 128 4.65 -4.29 2.55
N LEU A 129 3.84 -3.26 2.36
CA LEU A 129 4.25 -1.86 2.40
C LEU A 129 3.65 -1.18 3.63
N LEU A 130 4.50 -0.52 4.41
CA LEU A 130 4.13 0.37 5.51
C LEU A 130 4.79 1.73 5.26
N GLU A 131 4.17 2.52 4.38
CA GLU A 131 4.65 3.85 4.03
C GLU A 131 3.81 4.90 4.76
N GLY A 132 4.45 5.74 5.57
CA GLY A 132 3.75 6.86 6.22
C GLY A 132 2.73 6.41 7.27
N LEU A 133 2.96 5.25 7.90
CA LEU A 133 2.06 4.72 8.93
C LEU A 133 2.64 4.81 10.35
N LEU A 134 3.83 4.22 10.56
CA LEU A 134 4.33 3.88 11.90
C LEU A 134 4.57 5.10 12.80
N MET A 135 4.89 6.26 12.24
CA MET A 135 5.12 7.51 12.97
C MET A 135 3.86 8.13 13.60
N TYR A 136 2.68 7.68 13.18
CA TYR A 136 1.39 8.14 13.71
C TYR A 136 0.80 7.19 14.77
N LEU A 137 1.45 6.06 15.02
CA LEU A 137 0.98 5.05 15.95
C LEU A 137 1.68 5.17 17.31
N PRO A 138 0.98 4.86 18.41
CA PRO A 138 1.63 4.63 19.70
C PRO A 138 2.54 3.39 19.65
N GLU A 139 3.53 3.33 20.53
CA GLU A 139 4.64 2.36 20.45
C GLU A 139 4.17 0.89 20.51
N ASP A 140 3.16 0.61 21.34
CA ASP A 140 2.53 -0.70 21.45
C ASP A 140 1.86 -1.12 20.13
N ALA A 141 1.12 -0.21 19.48
CA ALA A 141 0.54 -0.44 18.17
C ALA A 141 1.59 -0.66 17.08
N VAL A 142 2.74 0.05 17.14
CA VAL A 142 3.86 -0.20 16.22
C VAL A 142 4.40 -1.62 16.38
N LYS A 143 4.64 -2.07 17.62
CA LYS A 143 5.12 -3.43 17.90
C LYS A 143 4.15 -4.49 17.40
N GLU A 144 2.85 -4.29 17.63
CA GLU A 144 1.81 -5.19 17.16
C GLU A 144 1.77 -5.25 15.63
N VAL A 145 1.71 -4.10 14.95
CA VAL A 145 1.66 -4.03 13.48
C VAL A 145 2.88 -4.70 12.85
N LEU A 146 4.08 -4.43 13.34
CA LEU A 146 5.31 -5.05 12.82
C LEU A 146 5.34 -6.55 13.06
N THR A 147 4.92 -7.01 14.25
CA THR A 147 4.86 -8.44 14.58
C THR A 147 3.89 -9.17 13.66
N GLN A 148 2.69 -8.62 13.47
CA GLN A 148 1.66 -9.24 12.63
C GLN A 148 2.04 -9.19 11.14
N ALA A 149 2.63 -8.09 10.66
CA ALA A 149 3.16 -8.01 9.30
C ALA A 149 4.26 -9.06 9.05
N GLY A 150 5.18 -9.24 10.01
CA GLY A 150 6.19 -10.29 9.96
C GLY A 150 5.60 -11.69 9.82
N ARG A 151 4.59 -12.01 10.64
CA ARG A 151 3.86 -13.29 10.59
C ARG A 151 3.11 -13.52 9.28
N MET A 152 2.60 -12.46 8.66
CA MET A 152 1.92 -12.56 7.36
C MET A 152 2.89 -12.77 6.21
N GLY A 153 4.14 -12.31 6.35
CA GLY A 153 5.21 -12.46 5.35
C GLY A 153 6.09 -13.69 5.56
N GLU A 154 5.60 -14.75 6.21
CA GLU A 154 6.41 -15.96 6.49
C GLU A 154 6.69 -16.82 5.25
N ALA A 155 5.89 -16.68 4.18
CA ALA A 155 6.12 -17.41 2.93
C ALA A 155 7.49 -17.04 2.32
N PRO A 156 8.32 -18.01 1.90
CA PRO A 156 9.63 -17.74 1.31
C PRO A 156 9.56 -16.78 0.12
N GLY A 157 10.37 -15.71 0.15
CA GLY A 157 10.37 -14.68 -0.90
C GLY A 157 9.46 -13.47 -0.63
N SER A 158 8.71 -13.48 0.47
CA SER A 158 8.00 -12.30 0.97
C SER A 158 8.97 -11.17 1.34
N VAL A 159 8.52 -9.92 1.23
CA VAL A 159 9.33 -8.72 1.50
C VAL A 159 8.50 -7.70 2.25
N ILE A 160 9.12 -7.02 3.21
CA ILE A 160 8.52 -5.89 3.91
C ILE A 160 9.29 -4.61 3.56
N GLY A 161 8.59 -3.61 3.04
CA GLY A 161 9.09 -2.26 2.82
C GLY A 161 8.46 -1.29 3.80
N ILE A 162 9.29 -0.52 4.52
CA ILE A 162 8.84 0.44 5.53
C ILE A 162 9.45 1.82 5.27
N SER A 163 8.70 2.90 5.51
CA SER A 163 9.29 4.23 5.66
C SER A 163 9.47 4.57 7.13
N LEU A 164 10.68 4.99 7.48
CA LEU A 164 11.06 5.39 8.82
C LEU A 164 11.49 6.85 8.79
N VAL A 165 10.93 7.65 9.69
CA VAL A 165 11.34 9.02 9.93
C VAL A 165 11.62 9.13 11.42
N ASP A 166 12.87 9.41 11.78
CA ASP A 166 13.24 9.60 13.18
C ASP A 166 13.01 11.05 13.64
N ARG A 167 12.88 11.22 14.96
CA ARG A 167 12.59 12.51 15.60
C ARG A 167 13.67 13.56 15.33
N GLU A 168 14.94 13.15 15.23
CA GLU A 168 16.05 14.09 14.99
C GLU A 168 16.06 14.56 13.54
N SER A 169 15.74 13.70 12.58
CA SER A 169 15.53 14.09 11.18
C SER A 169 14.42 15.15 11.03
N VAL A 170 13.31 15.01 11.76
CA VAL A 170 12.23 16.03 11.79
C VAL A 170 12.70 17.33 12.42
N LYS A 171 13.37 17.27 13.58
CA LYS A 171 13.91 18.45 14.27
C LYS A 171 14.93 19.19 13.41
N MET A 172 15.78 18.47 12.69
CA MET A 172 16.78 19.05 11.79
C MET A 172 16.11 19.77 10.61
N GLY A 173 15.04 19.20 10.04
CA GLY A 173 14.22 19.86 9.02
C GLY A 173 13.54 21.15 9.53
N MET A 174 13.01 21.14 10.75
CA MET A 174 12.39 22.31 11.38
C MET A 174 13.40 23.42 11.70
N ARG A 175 14.64 23.08 12.06
CA ARG A 175 15.71 24.05 12.35
C ARG A 175 16.18 24.83 11.13
N ARG A 176 15.95 24.32 9.91
CA ARG A 176 16.40 24.97 8.65
C ARG A 176 15.52 26.14 8.18
N ARG A 177 14.50 26.58 8.92
CA ARG A 177 13.70 27.79 8.62
C ARG A 177 14.04 29.00 9.50
N ARG A 178 15.32 29.26 9.75
CA ARG A 178 15.80 30.55 10.28
C ARG A 178 17.03 31.02 9.49
N GLY A 179 16.78 31.43 8.25
CA GLY A 179 17.70 32.20 7.42
C GLY A 179 16.86 33.21 6.61
N PRO A 180 17.38 34.42 6.32
CA PRO A 180 16.58 35.50 5.75
C PRO A 180 16.01 35.07 4.39
N GLY A 181 14.72 35.35 4.20
CA GLY A 181 13.98 34.99 3.00
C GLY A 181 14.60 35.63 1.76
N PHE A 182 14.60 34.86 0.68
CA PHE A 182 14.59 35.41 -0.67
C PHE A 182 13.33 34.84 -1.35
N PHE A 183 12.42 35.76 -1.66
CA PHE A 183 11.41 35.58 -2.70
C PHE A 183 12.06 35.80 -4.05
#